data_AF-A0A4R8WNV9-F1
#
_entry.id   AF-A0A4R8WNV9-F1
#
_cell.length_a   1.000
_cell.length_b   1.000
_cell.length_c   1.000
_cell.angle_alpha   90.00
_cell.angle_beta   90.00
_cell.angle_gamma   90.00
#
_symmetry.space_group_name_H-M   'P 1'
#
loop_
_entity.id
_entity.type
_entity.pdbx_description
1 polymer ?
#
loop_
_entity_poly.entity_id
_entity_poly.type
_entity_poly.pdbx_seq_one_letter_code
_entity_poly.pdbx_strand_id
1 'polypeptide(L)'
;MEVLAEWARVVSARSAAAITLAPGEPGSSQVRGNGCPPPPVLNSRRPRRPLHHPARAGSSHPPDLQSVGMSIHSRTVSALVAAILVCFAVAPAATGQGAPRAQPQPTPERGPTTGSEAWEWPLAIPHAVERGFRAPLTEYADGHRGIDLAAHPGEPVYAVADGTVTFAQIVVDRPAISLSHAGGLVSSLEPVTALVASGDPVRRGQLIGHVATGGHCGDGCLHLGARLSGRYVSPMRYLGGVPHAVLLPTESAALLTVRGDSRRSARANLLWRAILRDA
;
A
#
# COMPACT_ATOMS: atom_id res chain seq x y z
N MET A 1 -23.22 11.53 -34.96
CA MET A 1 -23.13 13.00 -34.73
C MET A 1 -24.08 13.50 -33.64
N GLU A 2 -24.92 12.65 -33.03
CA GLU A 2 -25.86 13.05 -31.95
C GLU A 2 -25.34 12.85 -30.52
N VAL A 3 -24.23 12.15 -30.31
CA VAL A 3 -23.70 11.85 -28.95
C VAL A 3 -22.81 12.97 -28.38
N LEU A 4 -22.38 13.93 -29.22
CA LEU A 4 -21.53 15.06 -28.81
C LEU A 4 -22.33 16.30 -28.34
N ALA A 5 -23.65 16.34 -28.54
CA ALA A 5 -24.47 17.50 -28.21
C ALA A 5 -25.01 17.49 -26.76
N GLU A 6 -25.07 16.31 -26.12
CA GLU A 6 -25.56 16.16 -24.74
C GLU A 6 -24.53 16.67 -23.70
N TRP A 7 -23.24 16.48 -23.97
CA TRP A 7 -22.15 16.89 -23.06
C TRP A 7 -21.94 18.40 -22.95
N ALA A 8 -22.32 19.18 -23.97
CA ALA A 8 -22.16 20.64 -23.97
C ALA A 8 -23.18 21.38 -23.08
N ARG A 9 -24.31 20.74 -22.71
CA ARG A 9 -25.36 21.38 -21.88
C ARG A 9 -25.07 21.29 -20.38
N VAL A 10 -24.29 20.31 -19.93
CA VAL A 10 -23.96 20.12 -18.50
C VAL A 10 -22.85 21.09 -18.04
N VAL A 11 -21.97 21.55 -18.95
CA VAL A 11 -20.85 22.44 -18.62
C VAL A 11 -21.25 23.94 -18.58
N SER A 12 -22.39 24.33 -19.17
CA SER A 12 -22.81 25.74 -19.22
C SER A 12 -23.70 26.21 -18.05
N ALA A 13 -24.08 25.33 -17.11
CA ALA A 13 -25.05 25.66 -16.05
C ALA A 13 -24.43 26.07 -14.69
N ARG A 14 -23.10 26.20 -14.58
CA ARG A 14 -22.43 26.67 -13.35
C ARG A 14 -21.51 27.85 -13.61
N SER A 15 -22.08 28.94 -14.13
CA SER A 15 -21.44 30.25 -14.15
C SER A 15 -22.51 31.35 -14.08
N ALA A 16 -23.21 31.41 -12.96
CA ALA A 16 -23.97 32.60 -12.54
C ALA A 16 -24.42 32.46 -11.08
N ALA A 17 -23.53 32.82 -10.15
CA ALA A 17 -23.94 33.29 -8.83
C ALA A 17 -22.94 34.37 -8.41
N ALA A 18 -23.22 35.59 -8.89
CA ALA A 18 -22.52 36.79 -8.47
C ALA A 18 -22.80 37.05 -6.99
N ILE A 19 -21.73 37.28 -6.24
CA ILE A 19 -21.77 37.75 -4.85
C ILE A 19 -22.14 39.23 -4.89
N THR A 20 -23.39 39.54 -4.53
CA THR A 20 -23.81 40.91 -4.22
C THR A 20 -23.53 41.17 -2.74
N LEU A 21 -22.50 41.98 -2.46
CA LEU A 21 -22.23 42.57 -1.15
C LEU A 21 -23.19 43.74 -0.90
N ALA A 22 -23.98 43.66 0.17
CA ALA A 22 -24.73 44.80 0.72
C ALA A 22 -23.89 45.48 1.84
N PRO A 23 -23.95 46.81 1.99
CA PRO A 23 -23.22 47.54 3.02
C PRO A 23 -23.91 47.42 4.39
N GLY A 24 -23.09 47.42 5.45
CA GLY A 24 -23.52 47.26 6.84
C GLY A 24 -24.02 48.54 7.51
N GLU A 25 -24.73 48.34 8.61
CA GLU A 25 -25.08 49.34 9.62
C GLU A 25 -24.68 48.81 11.02
N PRO A 26 -24.34 49.68 11.99
CA PRO A 26 -23.58 49.30 13.18
C PRO A 26 -24.49 48.94 14.36
N GLY A 27 -24.40 47.70 14.83
CA GLY A 27 -25.06 47.21 16.04
C GLY A 27 -24.05 47.07 17.18
N SER A 28 -24.25 47.87 18.22
CA SER A 28 -23.47 47.90 19.45
C SER A 28 -23.70 46.68 20.35
N SER A 29 -22.69 46.44 21.20
CA SER A 29 -22.85 46.04 22.61
C SER A 29 -22.52 44.59 23.02
N GLN A 30 -21.64 44.55 24.02
CA GLN A 30 -21.40 43.52 25.04
C GLN A 30 -20.44 42.37 24.71
N VAL A 31 -19.17 42.64 25.01
CA VAL A 31 -18.18 41.67 25.46
C VAL A 31 -18.70 40.96 26.71
N ARG A 32 -19.03 39.67 26.59
CA ARG A 32 -19.08 38.74 27.73
C ARG A 32 -17.89 37.80 27.64
N GLY A 33 -17.06 37.83 28.68
CA GLY A 33 -15.91 36.95 28.81
C GLY A 33 -16.35 35.49 28.93
N ASN A 34 -15.95 34.67 27.95
CA ASN A 34 -16.09 33.23 28.04
C ASN A 34 -14.89 32.67 28.80
N GLY A 35 -15.05 32.55 30.11
CA GLY A 35 -14.19 31.73 30.95
C GLY A 35 -14.31 30.25 30.57
N CYS A 36 -13.16 29.58 30.55
CA CYS A 36 -13.03 28.14 30.30
C CYS A 36 -13.82 27.34 31.36
N PRO A 37 -14.68 26.38 31.00
CA PRO A 37 -15.31 25.51 31.98
C PRO A 37 -14.27 24.54 32.59
N PRO A 38 -14.30 24.26 33.90
CA PRO A 38 -13.40 23.30 34.52
C PRO A 38 -13.75 21.85 34.12
N PRO A 39 -12.77 20.92 34.14
CA PRO A 39 -13.00 19.52 33.82
C PRO A 39 -13.88 18.82 34.88
N PRO A 40 -14.59 17.73 34.51
CA PRO A 40 -15.41 16.99 35.46
C PRO A 40 -14.58 16.27 36.52
N VAL A 41 -15.00 16.40 37.77
CA VAL A 41 -14.45 15.69 38.93
C VAL A 41 -14.84 14.21 38.85
N LEU A 42 -13.86 13.32 38.72
CA LEU A 42 -14.07 11.87 38.87
C LEU A 42 -14.38 11.54 40.34
N ASN A 43 -15.63 11.22 40.64
CA ASN A 43 -16.02 10.72 41.96
C ASN A 43 -15.61 9.24 42.11
N SER A 44 -14.51 9.00 42.81
CA SER A 44 -14.03 7.67 43.18
C SER A 44 -14.86 7.09 44.32
N ARG A 45 -16.08 6.63 44.03
CA ARG A 45 -16.87 5.75 44.92
C ARG A 45 -17.57 4.67 44.11
N ARG A 46 -16.83 3.60 43.78
CA ARG A 46 -17.43 2.30 43.41
C ARG A 46 -17.44 1.40 44.66
N PRO A 47 -18.57 0.80 45.05
CA PRO A 47 -18.61 -0.18 46.12
C PRO A 47 -17.91 -1.48 45.68
N ARG A 48 -17.09 -2.04 46.57
CA ARG A 48 -16.40 -3.33 46.39
C ARG A 48 -17.44 -4.45 46.30
N ARG A 49 -17.40 -5.22 45.22
CA ARG A 49 -18.23 -6.42 45.03
C ARG A 49 -17.58 -7.59 45.82
N PRO A 50 -18.29 -8.28 46.73
CA PRO A 50 -17.72 -9.41 47.46
C PRO A 50 -17.54 -10.63 46.55
N LEU A 51 -16.38 -11.28 46.68
CA LEU A 51 -16.06 -12.57 46.09
C LEU A 51 -16.82 -13.66 46.84
N HIS A 52 -17.85 -14.24 46.21
CA HIS A 52 -18.45 -15.47 46.69
C HIS A 52 -17.76 -16.68 46.03
N HIS A 53 -17.01 -17.42 46.84
CA HIS A 53 -16.70 -18.83 46.60
C HIS A 53 -17.94 -19.67 46.94
N PRO A 54 -18.46 -20.51 46.05
CA PRO A 54 -19.24 -21.66 46.46
C PRO A 54 -18.33 -22.85 46.77
N ALA A 55 -18.64 -23.46 47.90
CA ALA A 55 -17.93 -24.53 48.54
C ALA A 55 -18.10 -25.89 47.82
N ARG A 56 -17.12 -26.75 48.11
CA ARG A 56 -16.99 -28.16 47.78
C ARG A 56 -18.02 -29.00 48.56
N ALA A 57 -18.85 -29.72 47.83
CA ALA A 57 -19.51 -30.97 48.23
C ALA A 57 -19.62 -31.78 46.93
N GLY A 58 -19.37 -33.07 46.82
CA GLY A 58 -19.36 -34.18 47.75
C GLY A 58 -19.58 -35.40 46.84
N SER A 59 -18.84 -36.46 47.09
CA SER A 59 -18.73 -37.68 46.30
C SER A 59 -20.05 -38.40 45.98
N SER A 60 -20.17 -38.92 44.77
CA SER A 60 -20.82 -40.21 44.52
C SER A 60 -20.08 -40.98 43.40
N HIS A 61 -19.68 -42.20 43.75
CA HIS A 61 -19.01 -43.19 42.92
C HIS A 61 -20.03 -43.91 42.00
N PRO A 62 -19.57 -44.65 40.97
CA PRO A 62 -20.36 -45.08 39.81
C PRO A 62 -21.05 -46.44 40.04
N PRO A 63 -22.00 -46.83 39.18
CA PRO A 63 -22.21 -48.22 38.85
C PRO A 63 -21.48 -48.60 37.57
N ASP A 64 -20.75 -49.70 37.74
CA ASP A 64 -20.11 -50.58 36.79
C ASP A 64 -21.15 -51.19 35.83
N LEU A 65 -20.95 -51.05 34.52
CA LEU A 65 -21.66 -51.82 33.50
C LEU A 65 -20.65 -52.35 32.48
N GLN A 66 -20.08 -53.48 32.87
CA GLN A 66 -19.76 -54.64 32.04
C GLN A 66 -20.21 -54.52 30.58
N SER A 67 -19.26 -54.14 29.72
CA SER A 67 -19.34 -54.35 28.27
C SER A 67 -18.71 -55.71 27.95
N VAL A 68 -19.60 -56.66 27.68
CA VAL A 68 -19.32 -58.00 27.17
C VAL A 68 -18.39 -57.94 25.95
N GLY A 69 -17.40 -58.84 25.95
CA GLY A 69 -16.39 -58.93 24.89
C GLY A 69 -16.91 -59.53 23.59
N MET A 70 -16.28 -59.13 22.49
CA MET A 70 -16.04 -59.98 21.32
C MET A 70 -14.65 -59.65 20.80
N SER A 71 -13.68 -60.46 21.22
CA SER A 71 -12.39 -60.65 20.57
C SER A 71 -12.66 -61.30 19.22
N ILE A 72 -12.11 -60.77 18.11
CA ILE A 72 -11.94 -61.49 16.83
C ILE A 72 -11.03 -60.65 15.88
N HIS A 73 -9.96 -61.31 15.38
CA HIS A 73 -9.01 -60.96 14.29
C HIS A 73 -8.02 -59.79 14.51
N SER A 74 -6.83 -60.01 15.08
CA SER A 74 -5.70 -60.83 14.58
C SER A 74 -5.26 -60.47 13.16
N ARG A 75 -4.11 -59.79 13.08
CA ARG A 75 -3.03 -60.00 12.10
C ARG A 75 -3.41 -59.94 10.62
N THR A 76 -3.17 -58.80 9.96
CA THR A 76 -2.80 -58.70 8.52
C THR A 76 -2.54 -57.24 8.11
N VAL A 77 -1.68 -56.53 8.84
CA VAL A 77 -1.10 -55.25 8.36
C VAL A 77 0.42 -55.42 8.30
N SER A 78 0.86 -56.41 7.54
CA SER A 78 2.27 -56.71 7.23
C SER A 78 2.35 -57.46 5.90
N ALA A 79 1.76 -56.90 4.84
CA ALA A 79 1.88 -57.49 3.49
C ALA A 79 1.58 -56.48 2.36
N LEU A 80 1.84 -55.18 2.54
CA LEU A 80 1.64 -54.18 1.48
C LEU A 80 2.83 -53.21 1.29
N VAL A 81 3.98 -53.52 1.90
CA VAL A 81 5.24 -52.75 1.76
C VAL A 81 6.30 -53.51 0.92
N ALA A 82 6.09 -54.80 0.59
CA ALA A 82 7.07 -55.63 -0.10
C ALA A 82 6.86 -55.80 -1.62
N ALA A 83 5.92 -55.08 -2.24
CA ALA A 83 5.60 -55.21 -3.67
C ALA A 83 6.03 -54.01 -4.54
N ILE A 84 6.72 -53.00 -3.97
CA ILE A 84 7.18 -51.79 -4.71
C ILE A 84 8.71 -51.84 -5.00
N LEU A 85 9.41 -52.90 -4.56
CA LEU A 85 10.88 -53.02 -4.69
C LEU A 85 11.40 -53.95 -5.81
N VAL A 86 10.55 -54.40 -6.73
CA VAL A 86 10.99 -55.25 -7.86
C VAL A 86 10.29 -54.80 -9.14
N CYS A 87 10.82 -53.75 -9.80
CA CYS A 87 10.54 -53.46 -11.22
C CYS A 87 11.40 -52.34 -11.85
N PHE A 88 12.31 -51.67 -11.13
CA PHE A 88 13.23 -50.68 -11.72
C PHE A 88 14.65 -51.26 -11.89
N ALA A 89 14.82 -52.17 -12.85
CA ALA A 89 16.15 -52.63 -13.27
C ALA A 89 16.16 -53.12 -14.73
N VAL A 90 15.82 -52.26 -15.68
CA VAL A 90 16.28 -52.39 -17.07
C VAL A 90 16.51 -50.99 -17.63
N ALA A 91 17.77 -50.58 -17.73
CA ALA A 91 18.18 -49.37 -18.45
C ALA A 91 18.62 -49.77 -19.87
N PRO A 92 18.13 -49.13 -20.95
CA PRO A 92 18.77 -49.23 -22.25
C PRO A 92 19.91 -48.22 -22.33
N ALA A 93 21.10 -48.69 -22.72
CA ALA A 93 22.22 -47.84 -23.08
C ALA A 93 21.88 -47.11 -24.41
N ALA A 94 21.49 -45.84 -24.32
CA ALA A 94 21.35 -44.98 -25.48
C ALA A 94 22.73 -44.47 -25.91
N THR A 95 23.14 -44.86 -27.11
CA THR A 95 24.31 -44.35 -27.82
C THR A 95 24.25 -42.83 -27.95
N GLY A 96 25.28 -42.15 -27.44
CA GLY A 96 25.43 -40.70 -27.54
C GLY A 96 25.66 -40.24 -28.98
N GLN A 97 24.68 -39.54 -29.54
CA GLN A 97 24.87 -38.67 -30.70
C GLN A 97 25.24 -37.28 -30.20
N GLY A 98 26.42 -36.81 -30.60
CA GLY A 98 26.92 -35.49 -30.27
C GLY A 98 25.99 -34.40 -30.79
N ALA A 99 25.34 -33.70 -29.86
CA ALA A 99 24.60 -32.48 -30.18
C ALA A 99 25.58 -31.41 -30.70
N PRO A 100 25.23 -30.65 -31.76
CA PRO A 100 26.04 -29.53 -32.21
C PRO A 100 26.16 -28.52 -31.07
N ARG A 101 27.40 -28.12 -30.77
CA ARG A 101 27.74 -27.13 -29.75
C ARG A 101 27.02 -25.81 -30.09
N ALA A 102 25.94 -25.53 -29.36
CA ALA A 102 25.30 -24.22 -29.40
C ALA A 102 26.35 -23.16 -29.03
N GLN A 103 26.61 -22.25 -29.97
CA GLN A 103 27.44 -21.08 -29.69
C GLN A 103 26.77 -20.29 -28.57
N PRO A 104 27.52 -19.76 -27.58
CA PRO A 104 26.96 -18.85 -26.60
C PRO A 104 26.40 -17.64 -27.34
N GLN A 105 25.07 -17.53 -27.42
CA GLN A 105 24.46 -16.27 -27.82
C GLN A 105 24.92 -15.21 -26.82
N PRO A 106 25.42 -14.05 -27.27
CA PRO A 106 25.71 -12.96 -26.38
C PRO A 106 24.43 -12.64 -25.61
N THR A 107 24.46 -12.86 -24.30
CA THR A 107 23.45 -12.34 -23.37
C THR A 107 23.30 -10.86 -23.70
N PRO A 108 22.08 -10.38 -24.03
CA PRO A 108 21.89 -8.93 -24.08
C PRO A 108 22.25 -8.43 -22.69
N GLU A 109 23.35 -7.69 -22.58
CA GLU A 109 23.62 -6.91 -21.38
C GLU A 109 22.41 -6.02 -21.16
N ARG A 110 21.59 -6.42 -20.20
CA ARG A 110 20.46 -5.63 -19.75
C ARG A 110 21.08 -4.44 -19.03
N GLY A 111 21.28 -3.35 -19.78
CA GLY A 111 21.55 -2.04 -19.19
C GLY A 111 20.52 -1.75 -18.11
N PRO A 112 20.82 -0.88 -17.12
CA PRO A 112 19.94 -0.63 -16.00
C PRO A 112 18.55 -0.27 -16.52
N THR A 113 17.58 -1.15 -16.31
CA THR A 113 16.17 -0.91 -16.60
C THR A 113 15.68 0.14 -15.62
N THR A 114 15.89 1.41 -15.95
CA THR A 114 15.29 2.56 -15.25
C THR A 114 13.76 2.61 -15.40
N GLY A 115 13.15 1.64 -16.11
CA GLY A 115 11.71 1.56 -16.34
C GLY A 115 10.90 0.72 -15.34
N SER A 116 11.52 0.03 -14.37
CA SER A 116 10.78 -0.89 -13.48
C SER A 116 10.34 -0.29 -12.13
N GLU A 117 10.80 0.91 -11.77
CA GLU A 117 10.44 1.55 -10.49
C GLU A 117 9.37 2.65 -10.63
N ALA A 118 9.05 3.05 -11.86
CA ALA A 118 8.03 4.07 -12.10
C ALA A 118 6.62 3.46 -11.92
N TRP A 119 5.88 4.02 -10.98
CA TRP A 119 4.46 3.75 -10.77
C TRP A 119 3.61 4.61 -11.70
N GLU A 120 2.52 4.01 -12.16
CA GLU A 120 1.38 4.71 -12.75
C GLU A 120 0.35 5.06 -11.68
N TRP A 121 -0.46 6.07 -11.97
CA TRP A 121 -1.55 6.47 -11.08
C TRP A 121 -2.63 5.38 -11.02
N PRO A 122 -3.18 5.07 -9.83
CA PRO A 122 -4.16 3.99 -9.67
C PRO A 122 -5.59 4.39 -10.10
N LEU A 123 -5.81 5.65 -10.46
CA LEU A 123 -7.09 6.20 -10.90
C LEU A 123 -6.91 6.88 -12.26
N ALA A 124 -8.02 7.08 -12.97
CA ALA A 124 -8.02 7.91 -14.18
C ALA A 124 -7.68 9.38 -13.86
N ILE A 125 -7.36 10.16 -14.90
CA ILE A 125 -7.17 11.61 -14.78
C ILE A 125 -8.55 12.24 -14.49
N PRO A 126 -8.65 13.25 -13.60
CA PRO A 126 -7.57 13.97 -12.91
C PRO A 126 -7.06 13.28 -11.64
N HIS A 127 -5.75 13.40 -11.37
CA HIS A 127 -5.12 12.88 -10.16
C HIS A 127 -5.07 13.96 -9.07
N ALA A 128 -6.22 14.25 -8.46
CA ALA A 128 -6.30 15.23 -7.38
C ALA A 128 -5.83 14.62 -6.06
N VAL A 129 -4.66 15.04 -5.56
CA VAL A 129 -4.16 14.66 -4.23
C VAL A 129 -4.78 15.57 -3.18
N GLU A 130 -5.68 15.05 -2.35
CA GLU A 130 -6.35 15.82 -1.29
C GLU A 130 -5.51 15.89 -0.02
N ARG A 131 -4.76 14.82 0.26
CA ARG A 131 -3.89 14.74 1.44
C ARG A 131 -2.56 14.09 1.10
N GLY A 132 -1.47 14.80 1.36
CA GLY A 132 -0.11 14.32 1.13
C GLY A 132 0.43 13.42 2.24
N PHE A 133 1.48 12.65 1.91
CA PHE A 133 2.22 11.83 2.86
C PHE A 133 2.85 12.67 3.97
N ARG A 134 2.73 12.19 5.20
CA ARG A 134 3.37 12.77 6.38
C ARG A 134 4.06 11.65 7.15
N ALA A 135 5.38 11.60 7.07
CA ALA A 135 6.18 10.60 7.77
C ALA A 135 5.84 10.61 9.27
N PRO A 136 5.57 9.45 9.89
CA PRO A 136 5.42 9.39 11.33
C PRO A 136 6.79 9.57 12.00
N LEU A 137 6.82 10.25 13.15
CA LEU A 137 8.07 10.53 13.88
C LEU A 137 8.77 9.24 14.36
N THR A 138 7.97 8.23 14.72
CA THR A 138 8.41 6.88 15.08
C THR A 138 7.51 5.87 14.36
N GLU A 139 7.85 4.58 14.43
CA GLU A 139 7.08 3.53 13.75
C GLU A 139 5.58 3.53 14.09
N TYR A 140 5.23 3.90 15.32
CA TYR A 140 3.86 3.88 15.86
C TYR A 140 3.28 5.28 16.07
N ALA A 141 4.04 6.34 15.79
CA ALA A 141 3.51 7.69 15.89
C ALA A 141 2.45 7.97 14.81
N ASP A 142 1.67 9.02 15.07
CA ASP A 142 0.76 9.57 14.09
C ASP A 142 1.50 10.05 12.86
N GLY A 143 0.84 9.94 11.71
CA GLY A 143 1.37 10.28 10.41
C GLY A 143 0.26 10.28 9.39
N HIS A 144 0.63 10.35 8.12
CA HIS A 144 -0.21 9.97 7.01
C HIS A 144 0.62 9.07 6.11
N ARG A 145 0.32 7.76 6.14
CA ARG A 145 1.21 6.69 5.67
C ARG A 145 1.08 6.41 4.17
N GLY A 146 0.51 7.35 3.44
CA GLY A 146 0.26 7.32 2.00
C GLY A 146 -0.18 8.69 1.51
N ILE A 147 -0.86 8.72 0.37
CA ILE A 147 -1.56 9.89 -0.15
C ILE A 147 -3.04 9.55 -0.31
N ASP A 148 -3.91 10.55 -0.17
CA ASP A 148 -5.34 10.42 -0.43
C ASP A 148 -5.64 11.09 -1.77
N LEU A 149 -6.26 10.33 -2.67
CA LEU A 149 -6.69 10.77 -3.99
C LEU A 149 -8.19 10.97 -3.97
N ALA A 150 -8.68 12.10 -4.47
CA ALA A 150 -10.10 12.34 -4.64
C ALA A 150 -10.69 11.24 -5.53
N ALA A 151 -11.68 10.50 -5.01
CA ALA A 151 -12.30 9.40 -5.72
C ALA A 151 -13.68 9.09 -5.13
N HIS A 152 -14.61 8.66 -5.99
CA HIS A 152 -15.95 8.25 -5.57
C HIS A 152 -16.10 6.72 -5.59
N PRO A 153 -17.00 6.16 -4.76
CA PRO A 153 -17.28 4.73 -4.77
C PRO A 153 -17.70 4.24 -6.17
N GLY A 154 -17.16 3.10 -6.58
CA GLY A 154 -17.39 2.49 -7.89
C GLY A 154 -16.40 2.91 -8.98
N GLU A 155 -15.56 3.92 -8.76
CA GLU A 155 -14.50 4.27 -9.72
C GLU A 155 -13.49 3.12 -9.89
N PRO A 156 -12.99 2.85 -11.12
CA PRO A 156 -12.05 1.77 -11.37
C PRO A 156 -10.68 2.07 -10.74
N VAL A 157 -10.07 1.04 -10.14
CA VAL A 157 -8.75 1.11 -9.51
C VAL A 157 -7.77 0.19 -10.24
N TYR A 158 -6.62 0.72 -10.59
CA TYR A 158 -5.60 0.05 -11.39
C TYR A 158 -4.32 -0.24 -10.59
N ALA A 159 -3.64 -1.33 -10.92
CA ALA A 159 -2.35 -1.67 -10.34
C ALA A 159 -1.28 -0.64 -10.74
N VAL A 160 -0.63 -0.04 -9.74
CA VAL A 160 0.39 1.01 -9.94
C VAL A 160 1.65 0.51 -10.65
N ALA A 161 1.95 -0.78 -10.56
CA ALA A 161 3.09 -1.44 -11.19
C ALA A 161 2.86 -2.95 -11.31
N ASP A 162 3.70 -3.63 -12.09
CA ASP A 162 3.77 -5.10 -12.11
C ASP A 162 4.03 -5.64 -10.69
N GLY A 163 3.39 -6.74 -10.33
CA GLY A 163 3.56 -7.33 -9.00
C GLY A 163 2.71 -8.56 -8.74
N THR A 164 2.58 -8.90 -7.45
CA THR A 164 1.75 -9.99 -6.96
C THR A 164 0.88 -9.48 -5.82
N VAL A 165 -0.40 -9.83 -5.83
CA VAL A 165 -1.33 -9.50 -4.75
C VAL A 165 -0.92 -10.26 -3.50
N THR A 166 -0.63 -9.56 -2.41
CA THR A 166 -0.31 -10.17 -1.11
C THR A 166 -1.51 -10.16 -0.16
N PHE A 167 -2.45 -9.26 -0.38
CA PHE A 167 -3.67 -9.12 0.42
C PHE A 167 -4.80 -8.53 -0.43
N ALA A 168 -6.03 -9.04 -0.26
CA ALA A 168 -7.23 -8.56 -0.96
C ALA A 168 -8.50 -8.91 -0.15
N GLN A 169 -8.65 -8.31 1.03
CA GLN A 169 -9.73 -8.62 1.98
C GLN A 169 -10.10 -7.38 2.83
N ILE A 170 -11.01 -7.55 3.79
CA ILE A 170 -11.42 -6.51 4.74
C ILE A 170 -10.37 -6.33 5.85
N VAL A 171 -9.99 -5.07 6.11
CA VAL A 171 -9.22 -4.66 7.29
C VAL A 171 -10.11 -3.77 8.15
N VAL A 172 -10.52 -4.29 9.31
CA VAL A 172 -11.41 -3.64 10.28
C VAL A 172 -12.78 -3.27 9.68
N ASP A 173 -12.84 -2.18 8.93
CA ASP A 173 -14.05 -1.53 8.44
C ASP A 173 -14.03 -1.21 6.94
N ARG A 174 -12.98 -1.63 6.21
CA ARG A 174 -12.83 -1.34 4.79
C ARG A 174 -12.15 -2.46 4.01
N PRO A 175 -12.45 -2.63 2.72
CA PRO A 175 -11.70 -3.53 1.86
C PRO A 175 -10.37 -2.90 1.44
N ALA A 176 -9.31 -3.70 1.40
CA ALA A 176 -7.97 -3.24 1.04
C ALA A 176 -7.26 -4.26 0.13
N ILE A 177 -6.43 -3.74 -0.77
CA ILE A 177 -5.53 -4.53 -1.61
C ILE A 177 -4.08 -4.14 -1.26
N SER A 178 -3.19 -5.12 -1.16
CA SER A 178 -1.75 -4.89 -1.12
C SER A 178 -1.06 -5.65 -2.23
N LEU A 179 -0.11 -5.00 -2.90
CA LEU A 179 0.68 -5.57 -4.00
C LEU A 179 2.16 -5.54 -3.62
N SER A 180 2.83 -6.68 -3.73
CA SER A 180 4.30 -6.73 -3.67
C SER A 180 4.88 -6.52 -5.05
N HIS A 181 5.90 -5.67 -5.13
CA HIS A 181 6.62 -5.32 -6.35
C HIS A 181 8.09 -5.74 -6.24
N ALA A 182 8.85 -5.53 -7.32
CA ALA A 182 10.30 -5.70 -7.30
C ALA A 182 10.97 -4.78 -6.27
N GLY A 183 12.17 -5.16 -5.81
CA GLY A 183 12.99 -4.31 -4.92
C GLY A 183 12.47 -4.17 -3.48
N GLY A 184 11.54 -5.02 -3.04
CA GLY A 184 10.97 -4.96 -1.69
C GLY A 184 9.99 -3.81 -1.48
N LEU A 185 9.47 -3.26 -2.57
CA LEU A 185 8.45 -2.23 -2.58
C LEU A 185 7.05 -2.86 -2.50
N VAL A 186 6.18 -2.28 -1.69
CA VAL A 186 4.78 -2.70 -1.52
C VAL A 186 3.89 -1.49 -1.68
N SER A 187 2.84 -1.60 -2.50
CA SER A 187 1.73 -0.66 -2.53
C SER A 187 0.54 -1.19 -1.76
N SER A 188 -0.23 -0.30 -1.14
CA SER A 188 -1.50 -0.62 -0.50
C SER A 188 -2.57 0.36 -0.96
N LEU A 189 -3.74 -0.15 -1.35
CA LEU A 189 -4.87 0.64 -1.85
C LEU A 189 -6.11 0.35 -1.02
N GLU A 190 -6.74 1.40 -0.50
CA GLU A 190 -7.93 1.29 0.35
C GLU A 190 -8.76 2.59 0.32
N PRO A 191 -10.09 2.55 0.43
CA PRO A 191 -10.94 1.38 0.37
C PRO A 191 -11.11 0.88 -1.08
N VAL A 192 -10.86 -0.41 -1.35
CA VAL A 192 -11.01 -1.00 -2.70
C VAL A 192 -11.67 -2.38 -2.64
N THR A 193 -12.84 -2.52 -3.25
CA THR A 193 -13.46 -3.84 -3.50
C THR A 193 -12.66 -4.55 -4.59
N ALA A 194 -12.03 -5.67 -4.23
CA ALA A 194 -11.10 -6.37 -5.10
C ALA A 194 -11.79 -7.19 -6.20
N LEU A 195 -11.20 -7.16 -7.40
CA LEU A 195 -11.46 -8.09 -8.51
C LEU A 195 -10.37 -9.16 -8.64
N VAL A 196 -9.37 -9.10 -7.78
CA VAL A 196 -8.21 -10.01 -7.71
C VAL A 196 -8.12 -10.65 -6.33
N ALA A 197 -7.44 -11.79 -6.24
CA ALA A 197 -7.23 -12.54 -5.01
C ALA A 197 -5.75 -12.56 -4.61
N SER A 198 -5.47 -12.86 -3.34
CA SER A 198 -4.10 -13.07 -2.87
C SER A 198 -3.42 -14.20 -3.65
N GLY A 199 -2.19 -13.95 -4.11
CA GLY A 199 -1.42 -14.84 -4.98
C GLY A 199 -1.49 -14.49 -6.46
N ASP A 200 -2.46 -13.68 -6.90
CA ASP A 200 -2.60 -13.34 -8.32
C ASP A 200 -1.43 -12.45 -8.81
N PRO A 201 -0.85 -12.74 -9.98
CA PRO A 201 0.03 -11.81 -10.65
C PRO A 201 -0.78 -10.66 -11.27
N VAL A 202 -0.28 -9.45 -11.18
CA VAL A 202 -0.88 -8.25 -11.80
C VAL A 202 0.13 -7.50 -12.64
N ARG A 203 -0.35 -6.86 -13.70
CA ARG A 203 0.44 -5.95 -14.55
C ARG A 203 0.14 -4.50 -14.22
N ARG A 204 1.12 -3.61 -14.44
CA ARG A 204 0.91 -2.16 -14.36
C ARG A 204 -0.27 -1.75 -15.25
N GLY A 205 -1.17 -0.93 -14.71
CA GLY A 205 -2.38 -0.47 -15.38
C GLY A 205 -3.50 -1.52 -15.46
N GLN A 206 -3.32 -2.72 -14.90
CA GLN A 206 -4.39 -3.72 -14.84
C GLN A 206 -5.48 -3.27 -13.87
N LEU A 207 -6.75 -3.41 -14.26
CA LEU A 207 -7.89 -3.21 -13.36
C LEU A 207 -7.85 -4.26 -12.24
N ILE A 208 -7.79 -3.82 -11.00
CA ILE A 208 -7.70 -4.69 -9.81
C ILE A 208 -8.89 -4.57 -8.86
N GLY A 209 -9.75 -3.58 -9.06
CA GLY A 209 -10.88 -3.35 -8.17
C GLY A 209 -11.64 -2.09 -8.50
N HIS A 210 -12.58 -1.76 -7.61
CA HIS A 210 -13.31 -0.49 -7.63
C HIS A 210 -13.22 0.17 -6.26
N VAL A 211 -13.18 1.50 -6.24
CA VAL A 211 -13.20 2.30 -5.01
C VAL A 211 -14.43 1.90 -4.19
N ALA A 212 -14.22 1.69 -2.89
CA ALA A 212 -15.27 1.32 -1.95
C ALA A 212 -15.45 2.41 -0.90
N THR A 213 -16.03 2.07 0.24
CA THR A 213 -16.20 2.98 1.37
C THR A 213 -15.55 2.41 2.65
N GLY A 214 -15.29 3.29 3.62
CA GLY A 214 -14.74 2.94 4.93
C GLY A 214 -13.37 3.53 5.21
N GLY A 215 -12.82 3.26 6.40
CA GLY A 215 -11.55 3.83 6.84
C GLY A 215 -11.62 5.34 7.03
N HIS A 216 -10.46 6.01 6.93
CA HIS A 216 -10.39 7.46 7.05
C HIS A 216 -10.94 8.20 5.82
N CYS A 217 -11.11 7.49 4.69
CA CYS A 217 -11.67 8.08 3.47
C CYS A 217 -13.18 8.22 3.51
N GLY A 218 -13.89 7.43 4.34
CA GLY A 218 -15.36 7.42 4.32
C GLY A 218 -15.87 7.04 2.92
N ASP A 219 -16.45 7.99 2.21
CA ASP A 219 -16.91 7.89 0.81
C ASP A 219 -16.16 8.84 -0.17
N GLY A 220 -15.08 9.49 0.27
CA GLY A 220 -14.49 10.64 -0.44
C GLY A 220 -13.07 10.46 -1.00
N CYS A 221 -12.38 9.35 -0.77
CA CYS A 221 -11.04 9.15 -1.34
C CYS A 221 -10.62 7.70 -1.55
N LEU A 222 -9.56 7.55 -2.34
CA LEU A 222 -8.70 6.38 -2.37
C LEU A 222 -7.36 6.70 -1.69
N HIS A 223 -7.03 5.98 -0.63
CA HIS A 223 -5.71 6.00 -0.01
C HIS A 223 -4.74 5.08 -0.74
N LEU A 224 -3.61 5.63 -1.19
CA LEU A 224 -2.48 4.90 -1.73
C LEU A 224 -1.30 4.98 -0.75
N GLY A 225 -0.92 3.85 -0.17
CA GLY A 225 0.27 3.70 0.67
C GLY A 225 1.45 3.09 -0.09
N ALA A 226 2.66 3.38 0.40
CA ALA A 226 3.90 2.78 -0.12
C ALA A 226 4.84 2.38 1.03
N ARG A 227 5.40 1.17 0.96
CA ARG A 227 6.42 0.69 1.89
C ARG A 227 7.61 0.14 1.11
N LEU A 228 8.82 0.57 1.47
CA LEU A 228 10.07 0.03 0.94
C LEU A 228 10.80 -0.69 2.08
N SER A 229 11.03 -1.99 1.91
CA SER A 229 11.73 -2.83 2.90
C SER A 229 11.14 -2.67 4.31
N GLY A 230 9.80 -2.70 4.40
CA GLY A 230 9.05 -2.58 5.64
C GLY A 230 8.84 -1.15 6.15
N ARG A 231 9.47 -0.11 5.60
CA ARG A 231 9.29 1.28 6.06
C ARG A 231 8.36 2.07 5.16
N TYR A 232 7.47 2.86 5.75
CA TYR A 232 6.60 3.77 5.00
C TYR A 232 7.41 4.86 4.31
N VAL A 233 7.10 5.09 3.04
CA VAL A 233 7.70 6.11 2.19
C VAL A 233 6.59 6.84 1.43
N SER A 234 6.86 8.05 0.95
CA SER A 234 5.89 8.76 0.11
C SER A 234 5.70 8.03 -1.23
N PRO A 235 4.45 7.67 -1.62
CA PRO A 235 4.13 7.14 -2.95
C PRO A 235 4.54 8.07 -4.09
N MET A 236 4.56 9.39 -3.84
CA MET A 236 4.96 10.41 -4.81
C MET A 236 6.41 10.26 -5.29
N ARG A 237 7.24 9.45 -4.61
CA ARG A 237 8.60 9.12 -5.08
C ARG A 237 8.61 8.22 -6.32
N TYR A 238 7.53 7.49 -6.55
CA TYR A 238 7.41 6.50 -7.62
C TYR A 238 6.41 6.94 -8.69
N LEU A 239 5.44 7.79 -8.35
CA LEU A 239 4.48 8.35 -9.29
C LEU A 239 5.16 9.41 -10.17
N GLY A 240 5.32 9.09 -11.45
CA GLY A 240 5.96 9.96 -12.43
C GLY A 240 5.16 11.26 -12.62
N GLY A 241 5.76 12.39 -12.25
CA GLY A 241 5.15 13.71 -12.47
C GLY A 241 5.71 14.85 -11.61
N VAL A 242 6.42 14.56 -10.52
CA VAL A 242 7.08 15.60 -9.71
C VAL A 242 8.59 15.54 -9.95
N PRO A 243 9.19 16.52 -10.66
CA PRO A 243 10.64 16.59 -10.77
C PRO A 243 11.23 16.67 -9.35
N HIS A 244 12.32 15.93 -9.11
CA HIS A 244 13.01 15.99 -7.84
C HIS A 244 13.36 17.44 -7.52
N ALA A 245 13.10 17.87 -6.28
CA ALA A 245 13.56 19.16 -5.82
C ALA A 245 15.10 19.19 -5.92
N VAL A 246 15.63 19.93 -6.88
CA VAL A 246 17.05 20.23 -6.97
C VAL A 246 17.32 21.34 -5.97
N LEU A 247 17.99 20.99 -4.87
CA LEU A 247 18.47 22.00 -3.93
C LEU A 247 19.52 22.84 -4.65
N LEU A 248 19.18 24.10 -4.92
CA LEU A 248 20.17 25.07 -5.36
C LEU A 248 21.16 25.32 -4.21
N PRO A 249 22.46 25.53 -4.52
CA PRO A 249 23.42 25.95 -3.52
C PRO A 249 22.89 27.18 -2.78
N THR A 250 23.02 27.18 -1.44
CA THR A 250 22.83 28.41 -0.68
C THR A 250 23.90 29.42 -1.09
N GLU A 251 23.61 30.73 -0.98
CA GLU A 251 24.61 31.77 -1.31
C GLU A 251 25.93 31.55 -0.55
N SER A 252 25.85 31.06 0.70
CA SER A 252 27.02 30.67 1.50
C SER A 252 27.83 29.51 0.89
N ALA A 253 27.17 28.52 0.28
CA ALA A 253 27.84 27.41 -0.40
C ALA A 253 28.45 27.85 -1.75
N ALA A 254 27.78 28.74 -2.48
CA ALA A 254 28.28 29.33 -3.73
C ALA A 254 29.50 30.25 -3.50
N LEU A 255 29.52 30.99 -2.40
CA LEU A 255 30.66 31.84 -2.03
C LEU A 255 31.88 31.03 -1.55
N LEU A 256 31.67 29.86 -0.95
CA LEU A 256 32.74 28.93 -0.59
C LEU A 256 33.40 28.29 -1.82
N THR A 257 32.64 27.98 -2.87
CA THR A 257 33.20 27.49 -4.14
C THR A 257 33.98 28.57 -4.90
N VAL A 258 33.50 29.83 -4.91
CA VAL A 258 34.22 30.96 -5.53
C VAL A 258 35.57 31.23 -4.84
N ARG A 259 35.65 31.09 -3.51
CA ARG A 259 36.93 31.18 -2.79
C ARG A 259 37.89 30.01 -3.10
N GLY A 260 37.35 28.84 -3.42
CA GLY A 260 38.10 27.64 -3.82
C GLY A 260 38.61 27.66 -5.27
N ASP A 261 38.01 28.46 -6.15
CA ASP A 261 38.39 28.58 -7.57
C ASP A 261 39.73 29.27 -7.80
N SER A 262 40.24 29.99 -6.79
CA SER A 262 41.62 30.52 -6.82
C SER A 262 42.70 29.43 -6.85
N ARG A 263 42.34 28.15 -6.65
CA ARG A 263 43.27 27.00 -6.68
C ARG A 263 42.88 25.87 -7.66
N ARG A 264 41.91 26.05 -8.54
CA ARG A 264 41.55 25.03 -9.56
C ARG A 264 42.19 25.36 -10.90
N SER A 265 42.74 24.35 -11.57
CA SER A 265 43.34 24.52 -12.89
C SER A 265 42.26 24.86 -13.92
N ALA A 266 42.62 25.64 -14.95
CA ALA A 266 41.72 26.15 -15.98
C ALA A 266 40.84 25.07 -16.66
N ARG A 267 41.30 23.81 -16.66
CA ARG A 267 40.58 22.66 -17.21
C ARG A 267 39.37 22.25 -16.37
N ALA A 268 39.40 22.44 -15.05
CA ALA A 268 38.27 22.15 -14.16
C ALA A 268 37.14 23.20 -14.30
N ASN A 269 37.50 24.47 -14.56
CA ASN A 269 36.52 25.55 -14.76
C ASN A 269 35.72 25.42 -16.07
N LEU A 270 36.31 24.84 -17.11
CA LEU A 270 35.63 24.58 -18.38
C LEU A 270 34.56 23.48 -18.25
N LEU A 271 34.85 22.42 -17.49
CA LEU A 271 33.90 21.34 -17.20
C LEU A 271 32.71 21.84 -16.36
N TRP A 272 32.94 22.69 -15.37
CA TRP A 272 31.88 23.28 -14.56
C TRP A 272 30.92 24.17 -15.37
N ARG A 273 31.47 24.98 -16.28
CA ARG A 273 30.65 25.83 -17.17
C ARG A 273 29.86 25.04 -18.22
N ALA A 274 30.25 23.81 -18.53
CA ALA A 274 29.46 22.94 -19.42
C ALA A 274 28.21 22.43 -18.71
N ILE A 275 28.35 22.00 -17.44
CA ILE A 275 27.24 21.48 -16.62
C ILE A 275 26.14 22.52 -16.41
N LEU A 276 26.49 23.80 -16.24
CA LEU A 276 25.52 24.89 -16.04
C LEU A 276 24.81 25.37 -17.32
N ARG A 277 25.22 24.91 -18.51
CA ARG A 277 24.58 25.30 -19.78
C ARG A 277 23.59 24.28 -20.31
N ASP A 278 23.62 23.06 -19.78
CA ASP A 278 22.77 21.94 -20.19
C ASP A 278 21.69 21.58 -19.15
N ALA A 279 21.47 22.45 -18.15
CA ALA A 279 20.40 22.37 -17.16
C ALA A 279 19.42 23.54 -17.34
#